data_AF-A0A821LPM5-F1
#
_entry.id   AF-A0A821LPM5-F1
#
_cell.length_a   1.000
_cell.length_b   1.000
_cell.length_c   1.000
_cell.angle_alpha   90.00
_cell.angle_beta   90.00
_cell.angle_gamma   90.00
#
_symmetry.space_group_name_H-M   'P 1'
#
loop_
_entity.id
_entity.type
_entity.pdbx_description
1 polymer ?
#
loop_
_entity_poly.entity_id
_entity_poly.type
_entity_poly.pdbx_seq_one_letter_code
_entity_poly.pdbx_strand_id
1 'polypeptide(L)'
;MSFPAPGPAPANKENLLATGYYNDGAAVKGKYHVYPEQAAAGLWTNPTDLAKYIIETQLSLKGKSNKVLSQETTLLRLTPYKDNSAALGVFIVKKGNEKYFNHDGSDEGFVAAYFGSMENGNGAVVMANTDNWSLLSE
;
A
#
# COMPACT_ATOMS: atom_id res chain seq x y z
N MET A 1 11.11 8.05 -24.32
CA MET A 1 11.48 8.70 -23.05
C MET A 1 11.80 7.61 -22.07
N SER A 2 13.06 7.48 -21.67
CA SER A 2 13.50 6.46 -20.71
C SER A 2 13.17 6.96 -19.31
N PHE A 3 12.28 6.28 -18.59
CA PHE A 3 12.07 6.53 -17.16
C PHE A 3 13.26 5.94 -16.38
N PRO A 4 13.87 6.67 -15.43
CA PRO A 4 15.00 6.17 -14.67
C PRO A 4 14.59 4.96 -13.81
N ALA A 5 15.51 4.00 -13.70
CA ALA A 5 15.36 2.84 -12.83
C ALA A 5 15.30 3.24 -11.35
N PRO A 6 14.66 2.43 -10.48
CA PRO A 6 14.63 2.63 -9.04
C PRO A 6 15.96 2.93 -8.39
N GLY A 7 15.87 3.72 -7.32
CA GLY A 7 16.88 3.70 -6.28
C GLY A 7 16.82 2.41 -5.46
N PRO A 8 17.96 1.92 -4.97
CA PRO A 8 18.01 0.78 -4.05
C PRO A 8 17.25 1.08 -2.75
N ALA A 9 16.90 0.04 -2.00
CA ALA A 9 16.44 0.18 -0.62
C ALA A 9 17.39 1.13 0.17
N PRO A 10 16.88 1.86 1.19
CA PRO A 10 17.72 2.80 1.95
C PRO A 10 19.03 2.13 2.37
N ALA A 11 20.16 2.78 2.05
CA ALA A 11 21.48 2.28 2.40
C ALA A 11 21.50 1.86 3.88
N ASN A 12 22.03 0.65 4.17
CA ASN A 12 22.05 -0.01 5.48
C ASN A 12 20.78 -0.79 5.90
N LYS A 13 19.82 -1.05 5.00
CA LYS A 13 18.67 -1.94 5.29
C LYS A 13 18.60 -3.19 4.42
N GLU A 14 19.63 -3.49 3.64
CA GLU A 14 19.65 -4.65 2.72
C GLU A 14 19.37 -5.98 3.42
N ASN A 15 19.87 -6.16 4.65
CA ASN A 15 19.64 -7.38 5.44
C ASN A 15 18.21 -7.51 6.00
N LEU A 16 17.38 -6.47 5.91
CA LEU A 16 15.99 -6.48 6.34
C LEU A 16 15.01 -6.74 5.19
N LEU A 17 15.53 -6.86 3.96
CA LEU A 17 14.71 -7.10 2.78
C LEU A 17 14.26 -8.56 2.75
N ALA A 18 12.96 -8.75 2.54
CA ALA A 18 12.39 -10.06 2.35
C ALA A 18 12.83 -10.65 1.00
N THR A 19 12.90 -11.98 0.95
CA THR A 19 13.02 -12.74 -0.30
C THR A 19 11.62 -13.06 -0.79
N GLY A 20 11.32 -12.76 -2.05
CA GLY A 20 10.07 -13.13 -2.69
C GLY A 20 10.06 -14.59 -3.08
N TYR A 21 8.88 -15.20 -3.07
CA TYR A 21 8.70 -16.62 -3.41
C TYR A 21 7.54 -16.84 -4.37
N TYR A 22 7.74 -17.72 -5.35
CA TYR A 22 6.67 -18.21 -6.21
C TYR A 22 5.75 -19.19 -5.44
N ASN A 23 4.61 -19.53 -6.04
CA ASN A 23 3.62 -20.42 -5.43
C ASN A 23 4.11 -21.86 -5.16
N ASP A 24 5.16 -22.30 -5.85
CA ASP A 24 5.81 -23.59 -5.62
C ASP A 24 6.86 -23.55 -4.49
N GLY A 25 7.05 -22.39 -3.86
CA GLY A 25 8.04 -22.16 -2.81
C GLY A 25 9.45 -21.89 -3.33
N ALA A 26 9.66 -21.80 -4.65
CA ALA A 26 10.95 -21.39 -5.20
C ALA A 26 11.19 -19.90 -4.93
N ALA A 27 12.41 -19.57 -4.50
CA ALA A 27 12.81 -18.18 -4.29
C ALA A 27 12.97 -17.46 -5.64
N VAL A 28 12.51 -16.21 -5.70
CA VAL A 28 12.72 -15.32 -6.84
C VAL A 28 14.22 -15.13 -7.07
N LYS A 29 14.66 -15.20 -8.34
CA LYS A 29 16.07 -15.06 -8.69
C LYS A 29 16.56 -13.65 -8.33
N GLY A 30 17.61 -13.57 -7.50
CA GLY A 30 18.10 -12.29 -6.97
C GLY A 30 17.33 -11.81 -5.73
N LYS A 31 16.43 -12.65 -5.19
CA LYS A 31 15.60 -12.46 -3.99
C LYS A 31 14.47 -11.44 -4.14
N TYR A 32 14.72 -10.34 -4.83
CA TYR A 32 13.74 -9.29 -5.09
C TYR A 32 14.16 -8.47 -6.30
N HIS A 33 13.21 -7.72 -6.85
CA HIS A 33 13.44 -6.87 -8.01
C HIS A 33 13.44 -5.39 -7.67
N VAL A 34 14.02 -4.65 -8.61
CA VAL A 34 14.22 -3.21 -8.61
C VAL A 34 13.50 -2.76 -9.89
N TYR A 35 12.18 -2.52 -9.79
CA TYR A 35 11.26 -2.30 -10.93
C TYR A 35 11.26 -0.88 -11.50
N PRO A 36 11.43 -0.67 -12.82
CA PRO A 36 11.45 0.68 -13.42
C PRO A 36 10.19 1.54 -13.15
N GLU A 37 9.06 0.94 -12.78
CA GLU A 37 7.76 1.57 -12.50
C GLU A 37 7.68 2.25 -11.11
N GLN A 38 8.62 3.14 -10.81
CA GLN A 38 8.85 3.65 -9.44
C GLN A 38 7.65 4.29 -8.73
N ALA A 39 6.86 5.08 -9.44
CA ALA A 39 5.69 5.72 -8.85
C ALA A 39 4.56 4.72 -8.52
N ALA A 40 4.57 3.54 -9.14
CA ALA A 40 3.51 2.54 -9.01
C ALA A 40 3.94 1.31 -8.16
N ALA A 41 5.19 0.87 -8.29
CA ALA A 41 5.70 -0.38 -7.71
C ALA A 41 7.08 -0.25 -7.03
N GLY A 42 7.66 0.96 -6.96
CA GLY A 42 9.02 1.16 -6.45
C GLY A 42 9.16 1.20 -4.93
N LEU A 43 8.05 1.23 -4.18
CA LEU A 43 8.07 1.54 -2.76
C LEU A 43 8.44 0.32 -1.91
N TRP A 44 9.68 0.27 -1.44
CA TRP A 44 10.07 -0.60 -0.34
C TRP A 44 9.58 -0.05 1.00
N THR A 45 8.68 -0.78 1.65
CA THR A 45 8.09 -0.42 2.94
C THR A 45 7.90 -1.66 3.81
N ASN A 46 7.31 -1.49 5.00
CA ASN A 46 6.92 -2.56 5.90
C ASN A 46 5.50 -2.28 6.44
N PRO A 47 4.84 -3.27 7.07
CA PRO A 47 3.48 -3.09 7.56
C PRO A 47 3.33 -1.96 8.59
N THR A 48 4.36 -1.73 9.41
CA THR A 48 4.36 -0.66 10.43
C THR A 48 4.31 0.73 9.80
N ASP A 49 5.07 0.95 8.72
CA ASP A 49 5.08 2.25 8.05
C ASP A 49 3.79 2.48 7.24
N LEU A 50 3.22 1.43 6.63
CA LEU A 50 1.88 1.51 6.03
C LEU A 50 0.79 1.78 7.09
N ALA A 51 0.90 1.17 8.28
CA ALA A 51 -0.04 1.43 9.37
C ALA A 51 0.03 2.89 9.85
N LYS A 52 1.23 3.47 9.97
CA LYS A 52 1.40 4.90 10.27
C LYS A 52 0.79 5.79 9.19
N TYR A 53 0.95 5.42 7.92
CA TYR A 53 0.34 6.11 6.79
C TYR A 53 -1.20 6.11 6.88
N ILE A 54 -1.80 4.97 7.24
CA ILE A 54 -3.26 4.84 7.46
C ILE A 54 -3.70 5.75 8.61
N ILE A 55 -3.01 5.68 9.75
CA ILE A 55 -3.31 6.48 10.94
C ILE A 55 -3.24 7.97 10.61
N GLU A 56 -2.19 8.42 9.93
CA GLU A 56 -2.03 9.82 9.56
C GLU A 56 -3.15 10.28 8.61
N THR A 57 -3.52 9.46 7.62
CA THR A 57 -4.65 9.73 6.73
C THR A 57 -5.96 9.89 7.51
N GLN A 58 -6.21 9.02 8.49
CA GLN A 58 -7.40 9.08 9.34
C GLN A 58 -7.42 10.31 10.25
N LEU A 59 -6.26 10.71 10.78
CA LEU A 59 -6.13 11.93 11.58
C LEU A 59 -6.35 13.18 10.72
N SER A 60 -5.78 13.24 9.52
CA SER A 60 -5.98 14.34 8.58
C SER A 60 -7.44 14.44 8.12
N LEU A 61 -8.10 13.32 7.85
CA LEU A 61 -9.53 13.29 7.51
C LEU A 61 -10.41 13.92 8.61
N LYS A 62 -10.05 13.70 9.88
CA LYS A 62 -10.71 14.26 11.06
C LYS A 62 -10.26 15.70 11.40
N GLY A 63 -9.39 16.31 10.59
CA GLY A 63 -8.83 17.64 10.85
C GLY A 63 -7.90 17.69 12.07
N LYS A 64 -7.39 16.54 12.52
CA LYS A 64 -6.53 16.41 13.71
C LYS A 64 -5.04 16.36 13.39
N SER A 65 -4.67 16.26 12.12
CA SER A 65 -3.28 16.30 11.67
C SER A 65 -3.17 16.88 10.27
N ASN A 66 -2.00 17.44 9.96
CA ASN A 66 -1.65 18.01 8.67
C ASN A 66 -0.16 17.80 8.35
N LYS A 67 0.45 16.72 8.86
CA LYS A 67 1.91 16.51 8.73
C LYS A 67 2.32 16.21 7.29
N VAL A 68 1.46 15.51 6.55
CA VAL A 68 1.71 15.11 5.15
C VAL A 68 0.72 15.80 4.22
N LEU A 69 -0.58 15.64 4.45
CA LEU A 69 -1.65 16.26 3.66
C LEU A 69 -2.52 17.14 4.56
N SER A 70 -3.07 18.23 4.01
CA SER A 70 -4.14 18.97 4.67
C SER A 70 -5.43 18.13 4.73
N GLN A 71 -6.37 18.52 5.58
CA GLN A 71 -7.69 17.89 5.61
C GLN A 71 -8.40 18.01 4.26
N GLU A 72 -8.33 19.17 3.60
CA GLU A 72 -8.92 19.42 2.29
C GLU A 72 -8.35 18.47 1.22
N THR A 73 -7.01 18.36 1.12
CA THR A 73 -6.37 17.46 0.16
C THR A 73 -6.66 15.99 0.49
N THR A 74 -6.79 15.64 1.78
CA THR A 74 -7.17 14.29 2.21
C THR A 74 -8.59 13.96 1.77
N LEU A 75 -9.55 14.88 1.95
CA LEU A 75 -10.93 14.71 1.47
C LEU A 75 -10.98 14.56 -0.05
N LEU A 76 -10.25 15.42 -0.78
CA LEU A 76 -10.14 15.34 -2.24
C LEU A 76 -9.62 13.98 -2.68
N ARG A 77 -8.55 13.50 -2.04
CA ARG A 77 -7.93 12.20 -2.35
C ARG A 77 -8.87 11.02 -2.15
N LEU A 78 -9.70 11.06 -1.11
CA LEU A 78 -10.62 9.98 -0.76
C LEU A 78 -12.00 10.10 -1.42
N THR A 79 -12.21 11.10 -2.29
CA THR A 79 -13.46 11.28 -3.02
C THR A 79 -13.43 10.48 -4.33
N PRO A 80 -14.36 9.54 -4.55
CA PRO A 80 -14.48 8.85 -5.83
C PRO A 80 -14.93 9.79 -6.95
N TYR A 81 -14.41 9.62 -8.17
CA TYR A 81 -14.69 10.53 -9.30
C TYR A 81 -15.55 9.92 -10.41
N LYS A 82 -15.14 8.76 -10.94
CA LYS A 82 -15.77 8.14 -12.12
C LYS A 82 -16.85 7.12 -11.75
N ASP A 83 -16.64 6.42 -10.64
CA ASP A 83 -17.57 5.47 -10.06
C ASP A 83 -17.58 5.68 -8.53
N ASN A 84 -18.30 4.83 -7.79
CA ASN A 84 -18.43 4.95 -6.34
C ASN A 84 -17.23 4.41 -5.54
N SER A 85 -16.15 3.98 -6.20
CA SER A 85 -15.03 3.26 -5.61
C SER A 85 -13.66 3.85 -5.95
N ALA A 86 -13.36 4.20 -7.20
CA ALA A 86 -12.03 4.66 -7.59
C ALA A 86 -11.82 6.14 -7.24
N ALA A 87 -10.87 6.39 -6.33
CA ALA A 87 -10.42 7.72 -5.92
C ALA A 87 -8.93 7.92 -6.29
N LEU A 88 -8.29 8.99 -5.78
CA LEU A 88 -6.92 9.33 -6.21
C LEU A 88 -5.89 8.40 -5.55
N GLY A 89 -5.54 7.33 -6.25
CA GLY A 89 -4.54 6.34 -5.83
C GLY A 89 -5.01 5.41 -4.70
N VAL A 90 -6.33 5.32 -4.47
CA VAL A 90 -6.98 4.36 -3.57
C VAL A 90 -8.35 3.97 -4.13
N PHE A 91 -8.85 2.85 -3.64
CA PHE A 91 -10.23 2.45 -3.79
C PHE A 91 -11.00 2.69 -2.48
N ILE A 92 -12.28 3.00 -2.61
CA ILE A 92 -13.23 3.13 -1.53
C ILE A 92 -14.16 1.93 -1.58
N VAL A 93 -14.13 1.13 -0.52
CA VAL A 93 -14.97 -0.06 -0.37
C VAL A 93 -15.92 0.13 0.80
N LYS A 94 -17.16 -0.33 0.63
CA LYS A 94 -18.16 -0.36 1.69
C LYS A 94 -18.28 -1.78 2.24
N LYS A 95 -18.05 -1.97 3.53
CA LYS A 95 -18.27 -3.23 4.24
C LYS A 95 -19.30 -3.00 5.34
N GLY A 96 -20.49 -3.59 5.19
CA GLY A 96 -21.63 -3.30 6.05
C GLY A 96 -22.00 -1.82 6.00
N ASN A 97 -21.97 -1.14 7.15
CA ASN A 97 -22.27 0.30 7.25
C ASN A 97 -21.02 1.19 7.20
N GLU A 98 -19.82 0.61 7.12
CA GLU A 98 -18.56 1.37 7.16
C GLU A 98 -17.92 1.49 5.78
N LYS A 99 -17.20 2.60 5.57
CA LYS A 99 -16.37 2.84 4.38
C LYS A 99 -14.89 2.74 4.73
N TYR A 100 -14.14 2.12 3.84
CA TYR A 100 -12.69 1.96 3.97
C TYR A 100 -12.02 2.48 2.71
N PHE A 101 -10.88 3.15 2.87
CA PHE A 101 -9.94 3.34 1.79
C PHE A 101 -8.93 2.19 1.77
N ASN A 102 -8.62 1.67 0.59
CA ASN A 102 -7.70 0.55 0.41
C ASN A 102 -6.90 0.68 -0.87
N HIS A 103 -5.82 -0.10 -0.96
CA HIS A 103 -5.14 -0.40 -2.21
C HIS A 103 -4.41 -1.74 -2.05
N ASP A 104 -4.42 -2.53 -3.10
CA ASP A 104 -3.72 -3.82 -3.15
C ASP A 104 -2.43 -3.66 -3.97
N GLY A 105 -1.40 -4.42 -3.67
CA GLY A 105 -0.12 -4.38 -4.36
C GLY A 105 0.38 -5.77 -4.66
N SER A 106 0.88 -5.99 -5.88
CA SER A 106 1.61 -7.20 -6.27
C SER A 106 2.92 -6.78 -6.90
N ASP A 107 3.96 -7.53 -6.59
CA ASP A 107 5.18 -7.63 -7.38
C ASP A 107 5.59 -9.10 -7.41
N GLU A 108 6.53 -9.49 -8.28
CA GLU A 108 7.01 -10.87 -8.34
C GLU A 108 7.51 -11.37 -6.98
N GLY A 109 6.83 -12.38 -6.44
CA GLY A 109 7.09 -12.98 -5.14
C GLY A 109 6.56 -12.18 -3.95
N PHE A 110 5.69 -11.18 -4.15
CA PHE A 110 5.12 -10.36 -3.08
C PHE A 110 3.66 -9.96 -3.34
N VAL A 111 2.86 -10.00 -2.28
CA VAL A 111 1.50 -9.45 -2.25
C VAL A 111 1.29 -8.60 -1.01
N ALA A 112 0.49 -7.55 -1.15
CA ALA A 112 0.14 -6.64 -0.06
C ALA A 112 -1.29 -6.13 -0.22
N ALA A 113 -1.94 -5.86 0.91
CA ALA A 113 -3.20 -5.16 0.97
C ALA A 113 -3.26 -4.33 2.26
N TYR A 114 -3.95 -3.20 2.21
CA TYR A 114 -4.27 -2.46 3.42
C TYR A 114 -5.67 -1.88 3.39
N PHE A 115 -6.27 -1.71 4.55
CA PHE A 115 -7.57 -1.07 4.73
C PHE A 115 -7.49 -0.04 5.85
N GLY A 116 -8.04 1.15 5.62
CA GLY A 116 -8.22 2.17 6.64
C GLY A 116 -9.67 2.62 6.70
N SER A 117 -10.31 2.54 7.87
CA SER A 117 -11.65 3.06 8.07
C SER A 117 -11.67 4.58 7.88
N MET A 118 -12.71 5.09 7.23
CA MET A 118 -12.93 6.53 7.10
C MET A 118 -13.57 7.16 8.34
N GLU A 119 -14.04 6.35 9.31
CA GLU A 119 -14.87 6.84 10.42
C GLU A 119 -14.26 6.55 11.80
N ASN A 120 -14.01 5.28 12.11
CA ASN A 120 -13.73 4.84 13.50
C ASN A 120 -12.23 4.76 13.84
N GLY A 121 -11.32 4.93 12.88
CA GLY A 121 -9.87 4.86 13.11
C GLY A 121 -9.29 3.44 13.10
N ASN A 122 -10.10 2.42 12.78
CA ASN A 122 -9.61 1.06 12.60
C ASN A 122 -8.86 0.93 11.27
N GLY A 123 -7.91 0.01 11.20
CA GLY A 123 -7.21 -0.32 9.97
C GLY A 123 -6.41 -1.61 10.09
N ALA A 124 -6.05 -2.18 8.95
CA ALA A 124 -5.27 -3.40 8.85
C ALA A 124 -4.29 -3.30 7.68
N VAL A 125 -3.13 -3.94 7.82
CA VAL A 125 -2.13 -4.11 6.76
C VAL A 125 -1.72 -5.56 6.75
N VAL A 126 -1.71 -6.17 5.58
CA VAL A 126 -1.16 -7.50 5.35
C VAL A 126 -0.14 -7.41 4.23
N MET A 127 1.05 -7.94 4.46
CA MET A 127 2.10 -8.08 3.45
C MET A 127 2.66 -9.49 3.56
N ALA A 128 2.81 -10.16 2.42
CA ALA A 128 3.36 -11.51 2.34
C ALA A 128 4.34 -11.60 1.18
N ASN A 129 5.40 -12.38 1.37
CA ASN A 129 6.43 -12.65 0.38
C ASN A 129 6.10 -13.89 -0.45
N THR A 130 4.96 -13.82 -1.14
CA THR A 130 4.43 -14.88 -2.00
C THR A 130 3.63 -14.27 -3.14
N ASP A 131 3.49 -14.98 -4.27
CA ASP A 131 2.54 -14.65 -5.34
C ASP A 131 1.10 -15.11 -5.05
N ASN A 132 0.86 -15.77 -3.91
CA ASN A 132 -0.43 -16.35 -3.61
C ASN A 132 -1.41 -15.32 -3.01
N TRP A 133 -2.19 -14.68 -3.89
CA TRP A 133 -3.30 -13.80 -3.52
C TRP A 133 -4.39 -14.45 -2.68
N SER A 134 -4.54 -15.78 -2.71
CA SER A 134 -5.56 -16.47 -1.92
C SER A 134 -5.35 -16.30 -0.42
N LEU A 135 -4.15 -15.92 0.03
CA LEU A 135 -3.85 -15.65 1.43
C LEU A 135 -4.41 -14.31 1.91
N LEU A 136 -4.76 -13.40 1.00
CA LEU A 136 -5.31 -12.08 1.30
C LEU A 136 -6.83 -12.01 1.14
N SER A 137 -7.45 -13.07 0.61
CA SER A 137 -8.90 -13.19 0.47
C SER A 137 -9.46 -14.04 1.61
N GLU A 138 -10.13 -13.38 2.55
CA GLU A 138 -11.03 -14.03 3.52
C GLU A 138 -12.44 -13.41 3.39
#